data_AF-A0AAE1K948-F1
#
_entry.id   AF-A0AAE1K948-F1
#
_cell.length_a   1.000
_cell.length_b   1.000
_cell.length_c   1.000
_cell.angle_alpha   90.00
_cell.angle_beta   90.00
_cell.angle_gamma   90.00
#
_symmetry.space_group_name_H-M   'P 1'
#
loop_
_entity.id
_entity.type
_entity.pdbx_description
1 polymer ?
#
loop_
_entity_poly.entity_id
_entity_poly.type
_entity_poly.pdbx_seq_one_letter_code
_entity_poly.pdbx_strand_id
1 'polypeptide(L)'
;MVAQEGNTTSSQHEEELKTYSLEEIAKHKTRDSCWLVIHDKVYNVSKFLDEHPGGEEVLLEQSGSNGTESFEDVGHSTDAREMMKEYLIGELTEEDKKFTKDNGPKPWAYSSSSDQNSWRSWLVPMGLACVASLIYRLYALPQAS
;
A
#
# COMPACT_ATOMS: atom_id res chain seq x y z
N MET A 1 -26.54 36.76 34.85
CA MET A 1 -27.61 36.46 33.88
C MET A 1 -26.93 36.27 32.53
N VAL A 2 -26.94 35.04 32.00
CA VAL A 2 -26.93 34.61 30.56
C VAL A 2 -25.85 35.25 29.65
N ALA A 3 -24.73 34.57 29.37
CA ALA A 3 -24.45 33.56 28.32
C ALA A 3 -24.22 34.14 26.91
N GLN A 4 -23.07 33.79 26.28
CA GLN A 4 -22.94 33.02 25.02
C GLN A 4 -21.49 33.15 24.46
N GLU A 5 -20.65 32.12 24.54
CA GLU A 5 -20.27 31.12 23.50
C GLU A 5 -19.87 31.70 22.13
N GLY A 6 -18.63 31.42 21.73
CA GLY A 6 -18.06 31.81 20.44
C GLY A 6 -16.70 31.13 20.22
N ASN A 7 -16.69 29.80 20.23
CA ASN A 7 -15.54 28.98 19.85
C ASN A 7 -15.29 29.19 18.35
N THR A 8 -14.36 30.08 18.01
CA THR A 8 -14.03 30.37 16.61
C THR A 8 -12.87 29.47 16.21
N THR A 9 -13.23 28.25 15.78
CA THR A 9 -12.34 27.29 15.10
C THR A 9 -11.83 27.93 13.81
N SER A 10 -10.69 28.60 13.90
CA SER A 10 -9.94 29.07 12.74
C SER A 10 -9.09 27.91 12.24
N SER A 11 -9.68 27.03 11.43
CA SER A 11 -8.93 26.05 10.62
C SER A 11 -8.10 26.81 9.60
N GLN A 12 -6.86 27.11 9.96
CA GLN A 12 -5.80 27.45 9.03
C GLN A 12 -5.07 26.13 8.71
N HIS A 13 -5.20 25.69 7.47
CA HIS A 13 -4.49 24.55 6.90
C HIS A 13 -3.04 24.99 6.66
N GLU A 14 -2.23 24.97 7.71
CA GLU A 14 -0.78 24.99 7.55
C GLU A 14 -0.37 23.59 7.05
N GLU A 15 0.31 23.57 5.89
CA GLU A 15 0.84 22.40 5.21
C GLU A 15 1.94 21.71 6.05
N GLU A 16 1.57 21.16 7.20
CA GLU A 16 2.35 20.09 7.81
C GLU A 16 2.03 18.83 7.01
N LEU A 17 2.84 18.57 5.97
CA LEU A 17 2.74 17.37 5.15
C LEU A 17 2.89 16.14 6.06
N LYS A 18 1.75 15.54 6.38
CA LYS A 18 1.73 14.34 7.21
C LYS A 18 2.38 13.20 6.46
N THR A 19 3.19 12.44 7.16
CA THR A 19 3.81 11.24 6.62
C THR A 19 2.92 10.04 6.89
N TYR A 20 2.64 9.26 5.86
CA TYR A 20 1.82 8.04 5.93
C TYR A 20 2.63 6.85 5.45
N SER A 21 2.52 5.71 6.13
CA SER A 21 3.12 4.45 5.69
C SER A 21 2.22 3.74 4.67
N LEU A 22 2.80 2.87 3.85
CA LEU A 22 2.04 2.05 2.90
C LEU A 22 0.98 1.19 3.61
N GLU A 23 1.29 0.67 4.81
CA GLU A 23 0.35 -0.13 5.59
C GLU A 23 -0.92 0.64 6.00
N GLU A 24 -0.77 1.94 6.29
CA GLU A 24 -1.92 2.79 6.62
C GLU A 24 -2.73 3.09 5.36
N ILE A 25 -2.05 3.47 4.29
CA ILE A 25 -2.68 3.78 2.99
C ILE A 25 -3.45 2.56 2.46
N ALA A 26 -2.93 1.35 2.63
CA ALA A 26 -3.58 0.09 2.23
C ALA A 26 -4.91 -0.22 2.93
N LYS A 27 -5.21 0.47 4.05
CA LYS A 27 -6.52 0.40 4.73
C LYS A 27 -7.56 1.32 4.06
N HIS A 28 -7.11 2.36 3.37
CA HIS A 28 -7.93 3.36 2.69
C HIS A 28 -8.15 3.01 1.21
N LYS A 29 -8.94 1.93 1.02
CA LYS A 29 -9.31 1.35 -0.27
C LYS A 29 -10.82 1.30 -0.50
N THR A 30 -11.55 2.22 0.13
CA THR A 30 -13.01 2.30 0.02
C THR A 30 -13.41 3.56 -0.71
N ARG A 31 -14.64 3.61 -1.22
CA ARG A 31 -15.17 4.79 -1.91
C ARG A 31 -15.10 6.07 -1.06
N ASP A 32 -15.39 5.95 0.23
CA ASP A 32 -15.39 7.09 1.16
C ASP A 32 -13.96 7.50 1.57
N SER A 33 -13.01 6.59 1.49
CA SER A 33 -11.61 6.77 1.86
C SER A 33 -10.71 6.09 0.84
N CYS A 34 -10.52 6.74 -0.30
CA CYS A 34 -9.73 6.26 -1.42
C CYS A 34 -8.42 7.06 -1.49
N TRP A 35 -7.33 6.44 -1.03
CA TRP A 35 -6.02 7.05 -1.02
C TRP A 35 -5.12 6.42 -2.08
N LEU A 36 -4.39 7.24 -2.82
CA LEU A 36 -3.44 6.79 -3.83
C LEU A 36 -2.09 7.44 -3.61
N VAL A 37 -1.03 6.70 -3.92
CA VAL A 37 0.34 7.23 -3.90
C VAL A 37 0.81 7.47 -5.33
N ILE A 38 1.17 8.71 -5.63
CA ILE A 38 1.72 9.11 -6.93
C ILE A 38 2.98 9.94 -6.70
N HIS A 39 4.12 9.52 -7.27
CA HIS A 39 5.42 10.20 -7.08
C HIS A 39 5.77 10.42 -5.60
N ASP A 40 5.67 9.36 -4.78
CA ASP A 40 5.94 9.35 -3.33
C ASP A 40 5.06 10.29 -2.48
N LYS A 41 3.98 10.81 -3.06
CA LYS A 41 3.00 11.69 -2.41
C LYS A 41 1.66 10.99 -2.27
N VAL A 42 0.96 11.26 -1.17
CA VAL A 42 -0.31 10.62 -0.84
C VAL A 42 -1.45 11.58 -1.14
N TYR A 43 -2.41 11.11 -1.95
CA TYR A 43 -3.56 11.88 -2.40
C TYR A 43 -4.84 11.20 -1.95
N ASN A 44 -5.79 11.99 -1.44
CA ASN A 44 -7.12 11.51 -1.12
C ASN A 44 -8.10 11.94 -2.22
N VAL A 45 -8.43 10.99 -3.10
CA VAL A 45 -9.31 11.24 -4.25
C VAL A 45 -10.74 10.77 -3.99
N SER A 46 -11.13 10.49 -2.74
CA SER A 46 -12.47 9.95 -2.43
C SER A 46 -13.61 10.80 -2.99
N LYS A 47 -13.43 12.13 -3.00
CA LYS A 47 -14.40 13.07 -3.57
C LYS A 47 -14.36 13.17 -5.10
N PHE A 48 -13.25 12.78 -5.71
CA PHE A 48 -13.00 12.88 -7.14
C PHE A 48 -13.37 11.60 -7.91
N LEU A 49 -13.74 10.51 -7.22
CA LEU A 49 -14.06 9.22 -7.83
C LEU A 49 -15.11 9.34 -8.96
N ASP A 50 -16.20 10.06 -8.71
CA ASP A 50 -17.28 10.27 -9.68
C ASP A 50 -16.94 11.31 -10.77
N GLU A 51 -16.02 12.22 -10.48
CA GLU A 51 -15.60 13.28 -11.40
C GLU A 51 -14.46 12.82 -12.32
N HIS A 52 -13.87 11.65 -12.05
CA HIS A 52 -12.77 11.11 -12.83
C HIS A 52 -13.26 10.64 -14.22
N PRO A 53 -12.78 11.23 -15.33
CA PRO A 53 -13.23 10.89 -16.68
C PRO A 53 -12.86 9.45 -17.10
N GLY A 54 -11.90 8.81 -16.43
CA GLY A 54 -11.55 7.39 -16.61
C GLY A 54 -12.40 6.42 -15.78
N GLY A 55 -13.35 6.92 -15.00
CA GLY A 55 -14.19 6.13 -14.09
C GLY A 55 -13.56 5.88 -12.71
N GLU A 56 -14.40 5.57 -11.73
CA GLU A 56 -13.94 5.31 -10.36
C GLU A 56 -13.25 3.95 -10.19
N GLU A 57 -13.55 2.98 -11.05
CA GLU A 57 -13.04 1.60 -10.92
C GLU A 57 -11.51 1.56 -10.94
N VAL A 58 -10.89 2.32 -11.84
CA VAL A 58 -9.42 2.38 -11.94
C VAL A 58 -8.78 3.05 -10.73
N LEU A 59 -9.46 4.02 -10.12
CA LEU A 59 -8.98 4.67 -8.89
C LEU A 59 -9.11 3.74 -7.68
N LEU A 60 -10.22 2.98 -7.60
CA LEU A 60 -10.44 1.99 -6.55
C LEU A 60 -9.48 0.80 -6.67
N GLU A 61 -9.18 0.34 -7.88
CA GLU A 61 -8.22 -0.75 -8.09
C GLU A 61 -6.79 -0.35 -7.67
N GLN A 62 -6.41 0.89 -7.95
CA GLN A 62 -5.10 1.43 -7.55
C GLN A 62 -5.09 2.03 -6.14
N SER A 63 -6.24 2.03 -5.45
CA SER A 63 -6.36 2.57 -4.10
C SER A 63 -5.58 1.73 -3.09
N GLY A 64 -5.06 2.40 -2.07
CA GLY A 64 -4.23 1.78 -1.04
C GLY A 64 -2.85 1.34 -1.50
N SER A 65 -2.43 1.72 -2.71
CA SER A 65 -1.15 1.32 -3.32
C SER A 65 -0.49 2.47 -4.09
N ASN A 66 0.70 2.21 -4.65
CA ASN A 66 1.38 3.14 -5.53
C ASN A 66 0.82 3.02 -6.96
N GLY A 67 0.12 4.05 -7.41
CA GLY A 67 -0.47 4.15 -8.75
C GLY A 67 0.35 5.00 -9.71
N THR A 68 1.62 5.28 -9.42
CA THR A 68 2.46 6.17 -10.24
C THR A 68 2.60 5.64 -11.67
N GLU A 69 2.79 4.33 -11.82
CA GLU A 69 2.92 3.69 -13.14
C GLU A 69 1.64 3.86 -13.96
N SER A 70 0.48 3.50 -13.39
CA SER A 70 -0.82 3.65 -14.06
C SER A 70 -1.13 5.11 -14.39
N PHE A 71 -0.76 6.04 -13.53
CA PHE A 71 -0.97 7.47 -13.76
C PHE A 71 -0.14 8.02 -14.92
N GLU A 72 1.14 7.60 -15.02
CA GLU A 72 2.04 8.01 -16.09
C GLU A 72 1.72 7.30 -17.42
N ASP A 73 1.31 6.03 -17.40
CA ASP A 73 0.93 5.25 -18.59
C ASP A 73 -0.27 5.86 -19.33
N VAL A 74 -1.28 6.33 -18.57
CA VAL A 74 -2.44 7.02 -19.13
C VAL A 74 -2.07 8.36 -19.76
N GLY A 75 -1.01 9.02 -19.30
CA GLY A 75 -0.55 10.28 -19.86
C GLY A 75 -1.44 11.49 -19.51
N HIS A 76 -1.76 11.67 -18.23
CA HIS A 76 -2.56 12.81 -17.76
C HIS A 76 -1.95 14.17 -18.15
N SER A 77 -2.81 15.08 -18.62
CA SER A 77 -2.45 16.46 -18.98
C SER A 77 -1.90 17.25 -17.79
N THR A 78 -1.12 18.30 -18.06
CA THR A 78 -0.54 19.15 -17.01
C THR A 78 -1.60 19.75 -16.08
N ASP A 79 -2.75 20.13 -16.63
CA ASP A 79 -3.89 20.64 -15.87
C ASP A 79 -4.44 19.61 -14.86
N ALA A 80 -4.59 18.35 -15.28
CA ALA A 80 -4.99 17.26 -14.38
C ALA A 80 -3.96 17.03 -13.26
N ARG A 81 -2.66 17.17 -13.57
CA ARG A 81 -1.57 17.12 -12.58
C ARG A 81 -1.54 18.33 -11.66
N GLU A 82 -2.16 19.45 -12.03
CA GLU A 82 -2.31 20.60 -11.15
C GLU A 82 -3.49 20.37 -10.20
N MET A 83 -4.65 19.96 -10.75
CA MET A 83 -5.84 19.62 -9.96
C MET A 83 -5.57 18.53 -8.93
N MET A 84 -4.75 17.50 -9.26
CA MET A 84 -4.42 16.45 -8.30
C MET A 84 -3.76 16.99 -7.02
N LYS A 85 -3.01 18.10 -7.11
CA LYS A 85 -2.28 18.69 -5.97
C LYS A 85 -3.25 19.19 -4.90
N GLU A 86 -4.47 19.57 -5.28
CA GLU A 86 -5.50 20.00 -4.33
C GLU A 86 -5.99 18.86 -3.43
N TYR A 87 -5.79 17.60 -3.87
CA TYR A 87 -6.14 16.40 -3.11
C TYR A 87 -4.96 15.83 -2.33
N LEU A 88 -3.81 16.52 -2.30
CA LEU A 88 -2.65 16.07 -1.56
C LEU A 88 -2.90 16.18 -0.06
N ILE A 89 -2.74 15.06 0.65
CA ILE A 89 -2.92 14.99 2.10
C ILE A 89 -1.60 14.81 2.85
N GLY A 90 -0.53 14.43 2.13
CA GLY A 90 0.75 14.15 2.74
C GLY A 90 1.74 13.46 1.80
N GLU A 91 2.77 12.89 2.41
CA GLU A 91 3.84 12.19 1.72
C GLU A 91 4.10 10.81 2.32
N LEU A 92 4.74 9.94 1.55
CA LEU A 92 5.08 8.61 2.02
C LEU A 92 6.19 8.66 3.08
N THR A 93 6.24 7.72 4.00
CA THR A 93 7.36 7.62 4.95
C THR A 93 8.68 7.33 4.23
N GLU A 94 9.79 7.86 4.77
CA GLU A 94 11.14 7.70 4.18
C GLU A 94 11.59 6.23 4.07
N GLU A 95 11.09 5.38 4.96
CA GLU A 95 11.30 3.92 4.94
C GLU A 95 10.68 3.28 3.69
N ASP A 96 9.42 3.60 3.37
CA ASP A 96 8.73 3.07 2.19
C ASP A 96 9.25 3.70 0.89
N LYS A 97 9.65 4.99 0.90
CA LYS A 97 10.29 5.66 -0.25
C LYS A 97 11.62 5.02 -0.67
N LYS A 98 12.35 4.39 0.25
CA LYS A 98 13.62 3.71 -0.09
C LYS A 98 13.40 2.40 -0.83
N PHE A 99 12.28 1.73 -0.62
CA PHE A 99 11.92 0.51 -1.34
C PHE A 99 11.59 0.77 -2.82
N THR A 100 11.09 1.96 -3.16
CA THR A 100 10.81 2.35 -4.55
C THR A 100 12.06 2.81 -5.31
N LYS A 101 13.04 3.42 -4.62
CA LYS A 101 14.22 4.06 -5.25
C LYS A 101 15.42 3.13 -5.50
N ASP A 102 15.51 1.97 -4.84
CA ASP A 102 16.57 0.97 -5.10
C ASP A 102 16.25 0.07 -6.32
N ASN A 103 15.04 0.17 -6.87
CA ASN A 103 14.66 -0.52 -8.10
C ASN A 103 14.73 0.42 -9.32
N GLY A 104 15.95 0.90 -9.62
CA GLY A 104 16.28 1.27 -11.00
C GLY A 104 15.94 0.12 -11.96
N PRO A 105 15.67 0.39 -13.25
CA PRO A 105 15.11 -0.60 -14.16
C PRO A 105 16.02 -1.82 -14.22
N LYS A 106 15.55 -2.95 -13.66
CA LYS A 106 16.16 -4.26 -13.88
C LYS A 106 15.63 -4.73 -15.25
N PRO A 107 16.47 -4.88 -16.29
CA PRO A 107 16.01 -5.14 -17.66
C PRO A 107 15.46 -6.56 -17.88
N TRP A 108 14.97 -7.24 -16.85
CA TRP A 108 14.38 -8.56 -17.02
C TRP A 108 13.18 -8.73 -16.09
N ALA A 109 12.03 -8.58 -16.75
CA ALA A 109 10.74 -9.20 -16.52
C ALA A 109 10.50 -9.97 -15.20
N TYR A 110 9.33 -9.65 -14.63
CA TYR A 110 8.50 -10.45 -13.74
C TYR A 110 8.85 -10.41 -12.25
N SER A 111 8.15 -9.53 -11.52
CA SER A 111 7.89 -9.72 -10.09
C SER A 111 6.48 -9.26 -9.81
N SER A 112 5.54 -10.16 -10.10
CA SER A 112 4.21 -10.13 -9.50
C SER A 112 4.37 -10.22 -7.98
N SER A 113 3.67 -9.32 -7.31
CA SER A 113 3.47 -9.21 -5.88
C SER A 113 3.44 -10.55 -5.15
N SER A 114 4.28 -10.71 -4.13
CA SER A 114 4.16 -11.74 -3.10
C SER A 114 4.98 -11.35 -1.86
N ASP A 115 4.64 -10.21 -1.27
CA ASP A 115 4.88 -9.98 0.15
C ASP A 115 4.04 -10.97 0.95
N GLN A 116 4.57 -12.18 1.19
CA GLN A 116 4.39 -12.98 2.41
C GLN A 116 5.45 -14.11 2.43
N ASN A 117 6.53 -13.90 3.20
CA ASN A 117 7.19 -14.97 3.99
C ASN A 117 7.92 -16.12 3.23
N SER A 118 9.03 -15.79 2.57
CA SER A 118 9.91 -16.73 1.83
C SER A 118 10.73 -17.73 2.67
N TRP A 119 10.72 -17.68 4.02
CA TRP A 119 11.46 -18.69 4.81
C TRP A 119 10.60 -19.93 5.19
N ARG A 120 9.26 -19.85 5.20
CA ARG A 120 8.43 -21.03 5.57
C ARG A 120 8.23 -22.02 4.41
N SER A 121 8.47 -21.63 3.16
CA SER A 121 8.26 -22.51 2.00
C SER A 121 9.29 -23.64 1.88
N TRP A 122 10.48 -23.51 2.46
CA TRP A 122 11.43 -24.62 2.59
C TRP A 122 11.24 -25.42 3.89
N LEU A 123 10.83 -24.75 4.97
CA LEU A 123 10.68 -25.37 6.29
C LEU A 123 9.47 -26.31 6.39
N VAL A 124 8.39 -26.06 5.66
CA VAL A 124 7.19 -26.91 5.64
C VAL A 124 7.45 -28.31 5.05
N PRO A 125 8.06 -28.45 3.84
CA PRO A 125 8.41 -29.77 3.33
C PRO A 125 9.55 -30.44 4.11
N MET A 126 10.53 -29.69 4.63
CA MET A 126 11.58 -30.25 5.49
C MET A 126 11.03 -30.80 6.83
N GLY A 127 10.10 -30.08 7.47
CA GLY A 127 9.50 -30.51 8.72
C GLY A 127 8.73 -31.83 8.59
N LEU A 128 7.99 -32.01 7.51
CA LEU A 128 7.22 -33.23 7.23
C LEU A 128 8.12 -34.46 7.04
N ALA A 129 9.26 -34.29 6.35
CA ALA A 129 10.25 -35.35 6.15
C ALA A 129 10.96 -35.75 7.45
N CYS A 130 11.29 -34.79 8.32
CA CYS A 130 11.88 -35.05 9.63
C CYS A 130 10.91 -35.81 10.55
N VAL A 131 9.64 -35.41 10.59
CA VAL A 131 8.62 -36.08 11.41
C VAL A 131 8.35 -37.50 10.90
N ALA A 132 8.22 -37.70 9.58
CA ALA A 132 8.04 -39.03 9.00
C ALA A 132 9.25 -39.95 9.28
N SER A 133 10.47 -39.41 9.20
CA SER A 133 11.70 -40.16 9.51
C SER A 133 11.83 -40.54 10.98
N LEU A 134 11.40 -39.66 11.90
CA LEU A 134 11.37 -39.93 13.34
C LEU A 134 10.32 -41.00 13.67
N ILE A 135 9.12 -40.91 13.08
CA ILE A 135 8.07 -41.93 13.23
C ILE A 135 8.56 -43.27 12.67
N TYR A 136 9.16 -43.29 11.48
CA TYR A 136 9.71 -44.53 10.92
C TYR A 136 10.82 -45.11 11.80
N ARG A 137 11.71 -44.29 12.37
CA ARG A 137 12.71 -44.76 13.36
C ARG A 137 12.08 -45.33 14.62
N LEU A 138 10.96 -44.78 15.10
CA LEU A 138 10.27 -45.28 16.29
C LEU A 138 9.47 -46.57 16.03
N TYR A 139 8.93 -46.74 14.81
CA TYR A 139 8.14 -47.91 14.43
C TYR A 139 8.96 -49.03 13.80
N ALA A 140 10.08 -48.73 13.14
CA ALA A 140 10.93 -49.68 12.44
C ALA A 140 12.20 -50.08 13.21
N LEU A 141 12.35 -49.66 14.47
CA LEU A 141 13.25 -50.35 15.39
C LEU A 141 12.55 -51.64 15.86
N PRO A 142 12.96 -52.83 15.40
CA PRO A 142 12.47 -54.07 15.97
C PRO A 142 12.82 -54.09 17.47
N GLN A 143 11.84 -54.41 18.30
CA GLN A 143 12.07 -54.79 19.70
C GLN A 143 12.96 -56.05 19.66
N ALA A 144 14.27 -55.86 19.76
CA ALA A 144 15.20 -56.96 20.01
C ALA A 144 14.99 -57.39 21.46
N SER A 145 14.25 -58.48 21.65
CA SER A 145 14.20 -59.26 22.91
C SER A 145 15.23 -60.38 22.87
#